data_AF-A0A8T4VCH5-F1
#
_entry.id   AF-A0A8T4VCH5-F1
#
_cell.length_a   1.000
_cell.length_b   1.000
_cell.length_c   1.000
_cell.angle_alpha   90.00
_cell.angle_beta   90.00
_cell.angle_gamma   90.00
#
_symmetry.space_group_name_H-M   'P 1'
#
loop_
_entity.id
_entity.type
_entity.pdbx_description
1 polymer ?
#
loop_
_entity_poly.entity_id
_entity_poly.type
_entity_poly.pdbx_seq_one_letter_code
_entity_poly.pdbx_strand_id
1 'polypeptide(L)'
;MNKYTALGIEVDKEVQKQLDIVAEEINKEIKNVKSMIVYGGFGRGEGSVKKTNNKYYPANDFDVYVITEKKVDGELLDNIARNVAKRLGSKGIEFNKFDKNWSFEDNFYLDLKCLTLDELKKLVPMIRYYELRNSSNIFYGEEVRNLIPDYKLNDIPLGEGFRVLLNRMTHLIEYFSTEGKYNDAVLSFFCAKAYIDSCTALLLLNKKYSPFYKKRMEEFYECYENDFPDLYKKLPDLHEKVKKYTLWKLNYNGLPEKDVIKFWMQTRKDFLEVVKYFMSEFTNKEIKNIGDLSDAIINLGKEHYLPYSRHFLKNSFNINSRALAFITSKLIPFRFKQLYFSRLLKEKKIYPRILINKRSPDVVIFGAAPHILFGLNEDLTLDKENFMNGLKTLRKVYPTKAKTWEELSQDYANAYILFYLMKIV
;
A
#
# COMPACT_ATOMS: atom_id res chain seq x y z
N MET A 1 26.48 7.36 7.24
CA MET A 1 25.31 6.55 6.85
C MET A 1 24.68 7.19 5.63
N ASN A 2 24.16 6.40 4.71
CA ASN A 2 23.35 6.94 3.62
C ASN A 2 22.04 7.50 4.18
N LYS A 3 21.56 8.60 3.61
CA LYS A 3 20.38 9.34 4.05
C LYS A 3 19.11 8.83 3.37
N TYR A 4 19.14 8.63 2.04
CA TYR A 4 17.92 8.37 1.26
C TYR A 4 17.94 7.02 0.53
N THR A 5 19.11 6.49 0.19
CA THR A 5 19.26 5.28 -0.63
C THR A 5 20.34 4.34 -0.12
N ALA A 6 20.32 3.08 -0.57
CA ALA A 6 21.41 2.14 -0.29
C ALA A 6 22.64 2.35 -1.20
N LEU A 7 22.57 3.30 -2.16
CA LEU A 7 23.51 3.44 -3.27
C LEU A 7 24.65 4.44 -3.02
N GLY A 8 24.65 5.12 -1.87
CA GLY A 8 25.74 5.98 -1.45
C GLY A 8 25.50 7.48 -1.61
N ILE A 9 26.50 8.26 -1.20
CA ILE A 9 26.41 9.72 -1.00
C ILE A 9 26.12 10.48 -2.29
N GLU A 10 26.64 10.04 -3.43
CA GLU A 10 26.41 10.70 -4.72
C GLU A 10 24.92 10.66 -5.11
N VAL A 11 24.28 9.49 -4.95
CA VAL A 11 22.86 9.31 -5.23
C VAL A 11 22.00 10.10 -4.24
N ASP A 12 22.37 10.10 -2.96
CA ASP A 12 21.67 10.87 -1.94
C ASP A 12 21.71 12.39 -2.20
N LYS A 13 22.82 12.91 -2.75
CA LYS A 13 22.89 14.32 -3.17
C LYS A 13 21.91 14.63 -4.28
N GLU A 14 21.72 13.72 -5.24
CA GLU A 14 20.75 13.94 -6.32
C GLU A 14 19.31 13.86 -5.81
N VAL A 15 19.01 12.91 -4.91
CA VAL A 15 17.70 12.84 -4.23
C VAL A 15 17.44 14.10 -3.40
N GLN A 16 18.45 14.62 -2.68
CA GLN A 16 18.32 15.86 -1.93
C GLN A 16 17.92 17.03 -2.83
N LYS A 17 18.56 17.21 -4.00
CA LYS A 17 18.18 18.28 -4.95
C LYS A 17 16.71 18.19 -5.37
N GLN A 18 16.20 16.97 -5.56
CA GLN A 18 14.80 16.77 -5.93
C GLN A 18 13.85 17.09 -4.75
N LEU A 19 14.24 16.72 -3.53
CA LEU A 19 13.50 17.11 -2.32
C LEU A 19 13.57 18.62 -2.03
N ASP A 20 14.65 19.29 -2.42
CA ASP A 20 14.76 20.75 -2.33
C ASP A 20 13.74 21.42 -3.27
N ILE A 21 13.57 20.90 -4.49
CA ILE A 21 12.49 21.33 -5.41
C ILE A 21 11.11 21.12 -4.78
N VAL A 22 10.89 19.99 -4.10
CA VAL A 22 9.64 19.73 -3.35
C VAL A 22 9.44 20.80 -2.28
N ALA A 23 10.46 21.10 -1.48
CA ALA A 23 10.39 22.10 -0.42
C ALA A 23 10.11 23.51 -0.97
N GLU A 24 10.75 23.89 -2.06
CA GLU A 24 10.51 25.16 -2.73
C GLU A 24 9.06 25.32 -3.17
N GLU A 25 8.49 24.31 -3.87
CA GLU A 25 7.09 24.37 -4.32
C GLU A 25 6.11 24.41 -3.17
N ILE A 26 6.36 23.64 -2.11
CA ILE A 26 5.52 23.67 -0.91
C ILE A 26 5.57 25.04 -0.23
N ASN A 27 6.75 25.63 -0.05
CA ASN A 27 6.91 26.91 0.66
C ASN A 27 6.37 28.12 -0.13
N LYS A 28 6.24 28.03 -1.46
CA LYS A 28 5.57 29.06 -2.27
C LYS A 28 4.08 29.17 -1.95
N GLU A 29 3.42 28.03 -1.76
CA GLU A 29 1.96 27.94 -1.66
C GLU A 29 1.45 27.80 -0.22
N ILE A 30 2.24 27.17 0.65
CA ILE A 30 1.86 26.88 2.04
C ILE A 30 2.68 27.73 3.00
N LYS A 31 2.02 28.67 3.66
CA LYS A 31 2.64 29.50 4.71
C LYS A 31 2.79 28.71 6.02
N ASN A 32 3.79 29.06 6.81
CA ASN A 32 4.03 28.53 8.17
C ASN A 32 4.24 26.99 8.22
N VAL A 33 4.96 26.44 7.23
CA VAL A 33 5.43 25.06 7.30
C VAL A 33 6.41 24.91 8.46
N LYS A 34 6.15 23.95 9.35
CA LYS A 34 7.01 23.62 10.49
C LYS A 34 8.06 22.59 10.14
N SER A 35 7.67 21.58 9.36
CA SER A 35 8.54 20.47 8.98
C SER A 35 8.07 19.84 7.69
N MET A 36 9.01 19.31 6.90
CA MET A 36 8.71 18.40 5.79
C MET A 36 9.50 17.12 5.98
N ILE A 37 8.77 16.00 5.95
CA ILE A 37 9.29 14.68 6.29
C ILE A 37 9.09 13.77 5.09
N VAL A 38 10.17 13.20 4.58
CA VAL A 38 10.10 12.11 3.62
C VAL A 38 10.03 10.79 4.38
N TYR A 39 9.03 9.98 4.06
CA TYR A 39 8.81 8.65 4.64
C TYR A 39 8.95 7.57 3.56
N GLY A 40 8.62 6.32 3.89
CA GLY A 40 8.75 5.20 2.95
C GLY A 40 10.21 4.82 2.70
N GLY A 41 10.49 4.29 1.51
CA GLY A 41 11.83 3.80 1.15
C GLY A 41 12.89 4.89 1.28
N PHE A 42 12.63 6.08 0.72
CA PHE A 42 13.54 7.23 0.83
C PHE A 42 13.69 7.73 2.26
N GLY A 43 12.62 7.73 3.05
CA GLY A 43 12.69 8.05 4.48
C GLY A 43 13.62 7.12 5.28
N ARG A 44 13.77 5.85 4.87
CA ARG A 44 14.58 4.85 5.55
C ARG A 44 16.03 4.76 5.09
N GLY A 45 16.45 5.52 4.08
CA GLY A 45 17.73 5.26 3.42
C GLY A 45 17.71 4.04 2.49
N GLU A 46 16.52 3.59 2.06
CA GLU A 46 16.29 2.38 1.26
C GLU A 46 15.44 2.69 0.00
N GLY A 47 15.50 3.95 -0.45
CA GLY A 47 14.85 4.43 -1.66
C GLY A 47 15.44 3.75 -2.89
N SER A 48 14.55 3.33 -3.80
CA SER A 48 14.95 2.71 -5.07
C SER A 48 15.14 3.81 -6.10
N VAL A 49 16.30 3.81 -6.77
CA VAL A 49 16.66 4.81 -7.78
C VAL A 49 17.16 4.08 -9.01
N LYS A 50 16.66 4.48 -10.18
CA LYS A 50 17.13 4.03 -11.49
C LYS A 50 18.15 5.03 -12.05
N LYS A 51 19.27 4.53 -12.55
CA LYS A 51 20.25 5.35 -13.29
C LYS A 51 20.02 5.21 -14.79
N THR A 52 19.67 6.30 -15.47
CA THR A 52 19.48 6.34 -16.93
C THR A 52 20.22 7.56 -17.48
N ASN A 53 21.06 7.41 -18.50
CA ASN A 53 21.80 8.52 -19.15
C ASN A 53 22.54 9.43 -18.15
N ASN A 54 23.22 8.85 -17.15
CA ASN A 54 23.90 9.56 -16.05
C ASN A 54 23.00 10.42 -15.14
N LYS A 55 21.67 10.26 -15.22
CA LYS A 55 20.71 10.86 -14.28
C LYS A 55 20.09 9.81 -13.38
N TYR A 56 19.76 10.21 -12.16
CA TYR A 56 19.13 9.37 -11.15
C TYR A 56 17.64 9.72 -11.04
N TYR A 57 16.79 8.74 -11.27
CA TYR A 57 15.34 8.86 -11.19
C TYR A 57 14.82 8.01 -10.04
N PRO A 58 13.95 8.55 -9.17
CA PRO A 58 13.21 7.72 -8.23
C PRO A 58 12.48 6.62 -8.99
N ALA A 59 12.68 5.37 -8.58
CA ALA A 59 11.96 4.24 -9.16
C ALA A 59 10.52 4.14 -8.62
N ASN A 60 10.02 5.14 -7.89
CA ASN A 60 8.63 5.23 -7.48
C ASN A 60 8.34 6.69 -7.08
N ASP A 61 7.34 6.88 -6.24
CA ASP A 61 6.95 8.12 -5.61
C ASP A 61 7.91 8.64 -4.54
N PHE A 62 7.79 9.94 -4.26
CA PHE A 62 8.15 10.48 -2.95
C PHE A 62 6.92 10.52 -2.06
N ASP A 63 7.10 9.91 -0.90
CA ASP A 63 6.15 9.82 0.19
C ASP A 63 6.44 10.97 1.17
N VAL A 64 5.68 12.07 1.13
CA VAL A 64 6.01 13.31 1.88
C VAL A 64 4.88 13.75 2.79
N TYR A 65 5.22 14.05 4.04
CA TYR A 65 4.36 14.81 4.94
C TYR A 65 4.83 16.24 5.09
N VAL A 66 3.93 17.19 4.86
CA VAL A 66 4.08 18.58 5.27
C VAL A 66 3.38 18.78 6.62
N ILE A 67 4.12 19.30 7.59
CA ILE A 67 3.62 19.56 8.94
C ILE A 67 3.37 21.05 9.11
N THR A 68 2.15 21.42 9.48
CA THR A 68 1.70 22.80 9.58
C THR A 68 0.95 23.05 10.89
N GLU A 69 0.63 24.31 11.19
CA GLU A 69 -0.27 24.63 12.31
C GLU A 69 -1.74 24.38 11.96
N LYS A 70 -2.12 24.64 10.70
CA LYS A 70 -3.48 24.53 10.19
C LYS A 70 -3.55 23.57 9.02
N LYS A 71 -4.68 22.87 8.90
CA LYS A 71 -4.90 21.92 7.81
C LYS A 71 -4.86 22.65 6.46
N VAL A 72 -4.20 22.03 5.50
CA VAL A 72 -4.14 22.50 4.11
C VAL A 72 -5.17 21.75 3.29
N ASP A 73 -5.80 22.47 2.36
CA ASP A 73 -6.78 21.92 1.45
C ASP A 73 -6.16 20.85 0.52
N GLY A 74 -6.93 19.80 0.23
CA GLY A 74 -6.46 18.67 -0.58
C GLY A 74 -6.17 19.04 -2.03
N GLU A 75 -6.99 19.89 -2.64
CA GLU A 75 -6.81 20.30 -4.04
C GLU A 75 -5.53 21.13 -4.20
N LEU A 76 -5.19 21.94 -3.18
CA LEU A 76 -3.93 22.66 -3.14
C LEU A 76 -2.72 21.71 -3.08
N LEU A 77 -2.77 20.67 -2.24
CA LEU A 77 -1.70 19.66 -2.17
C LEU A 77 -1.52 18.94 -3.51
N ASP A 78 -2.64 18.58 -4.16
CA ASP A 78 -2.62 17.93 -5.49
C ASP A 78 -2.03 18.87 -6.57
N ASN A 79 -2.33 20.18 -6.50
CA ASN A 79 -1.71 21.18 -7.38
C ASN A 79 -0.21 21.27 -7.19
N ILE A 80 0.27 21.34 -5.94
CA ILE A 80 1.70 21.36 -5.61
C ILE A 80 2.37 20.08 -6.13
N ALA A 81 1.79 18.91 -5.88
CA ALA A 81 2.33 17.63 -6.36
C ALA A 81 2.47 17.58 -7.88
N ARG A 82 1.47 18.10 -8.62
CA ARG A 82 1.54 18.22 -10.09
C ARG A 82 2.63 19.18 -10.56
N ASN A 83 2.82 20.31 -9.88
CA ASN A 83 3.87 21.27 -10.22
C ASN A 83 5.27 20.71 -9.96
N VAL A 84 5.46 20.01 -8.84
CA VAL A 84 6.70 19.28 -8.55
C VAL A 84 6.97 18.24 -9.63
N ALA A 85 5.99 17.40 -9.98
CA ALA A 85 6.17 16.37 -10.99
C ALA A 85 6.63 16.96 -12.33
N LYS A 86 6.02 18.07 -12.77
CA LYS A 86 6.43 18.81 -13.98
C LYS A 86 7.86 19.34 -13.86
N ARG A 87 8.24 19.96 -12.73
CA ARG A 87 9.60 20.48 -12.50
C ARG A 87 10.65 19.37 -12.51
N LEU A 88 10.30 18.17 -12.05
CA LEU A 88 11.16 16.99 -12.09
C LEU A 88 11.17 16.27 -13.45
N GLY A 89 10.44 16.79 -14.45
CA GLY A 89 10.43 16.28 -15.83
C GLY A 89 9.45 15.14 -16.10
N SER A 90 8.52 14.87 -15.18
CA SER A 90 7.42 13.90 -15.37
C SER A 90 6.21 14.57 -16.04
N LYS A 91 5.40 13.78 -16.76
CA LYS A 91 4.17 14.27 -17.41
C LYS A 91 3.07 14.63 -16.39
N GLY A 92 3.26 14.25 -15.12
CA GLY A 92 2.24 14.35 -14.07
C GLY A 92 1.23 13.21 -14.15
N ILE A 93 0.39 13.07 -13.12
CA ILE A 93 -0.56 11.95 -12.99
C ILE A 93 -1.99 12.48 -12.87
N GLU A 94 -2.94 11.80 -13.52
CA GLU A 94 -4.35 11.93 -13.22
C GLU A 94 -4.74 11.00 -12.06
N PHE A 95 -5.15 11.54 -10.92
CA PHE A 95 -5.37 10.76 -9.68
C PHE A 95 -6.58 9.81 -9.70
N ASN A 96 -7.47 9.94 -10.69
CA ASN A 96 -8.78 9.28 -10.66
C ASN A 96 -8.91 8.09 -11.62
N LYS A 97 -7.87 7.79 -12.39
CA LYS A 97 -7.89 6.68 -13.36
C LYS A 97 -6.58 5.92 -13.32
N PHE A 98 -6.69 4.59 -13.34
CA PHE A 98 -5.53 3.72 -13.48
C PHE A 98 -5.16 3.58 -14.95
N ASP A 99 -3.88 3.74 -15.28
CA ASP A 99 -3.30 3.40 -16.59
C ASP A 99 -2.34 2.21 -16.44
N LYS A 100 -2.61 1.13 -17.17
CA LYS A 100 -1.77 -0.07 -17.17
C LYS A 100 -0.43 0.13 -17.88
N ASN A 101 -0.33 1.12 -18.77
CA ASN A 101 0.91 1.49 -19.46
C ASN A 101 1.82 2.39 -18.62
N TRP A 102 1.54 2.51 -17.32
CA TRP A 102 2.33 3.29 -16.39
C TRP A 102 3.82 2.91 -16.50
N SER A 103 4.67 3.93 -16.59
CA SER A 103 6.12 3.84 -16.58
C SER A 103 6.68 4.73 -15.47
N PHE A 104 7.83 4.35 -14.90
CA PHE A 104 8.47 5.14 -13.85
C PHE A 104 8.93 6.51 -14.36
N GLU A 105 9.39 6.57 -15.61
CA GLU A 105 9.93 7.78 -16.23
C GLU A 105 8.83 8.82 -16.51
N ASP A 106 7.67 8.38 -17.00
CA ASP A 106 6.59 9.30 -17.39
C ASP A 106 5.71 9.71 -16.21
N ASN A 107 5.76 8.97 -15.09
CA ASN A 107 4.76 9.06 -14.04
C ASN A 107 5.37 9.13 -12.62
N PHE A 108 6.44 9.89 -12.44
CA PHE A 108 6.84 10.26 -11.08
C PHE A 108 5.66 10.92 -10.35
N TYR A 109 5.43 10.49 -9.10
CA TYR A 109 4.38 10.99 -8.21
C TYR A 109 4.97 11.54 -6.92
N LEU A 110 4.41 12.64 -6.43
CA LEU A 110 4.60 13.09 -5.06
C LEU A 110 3.33 12.78 -4.26
N ASP A 111 3.35 11.76 -3.41
CA ASP A 111 2.30 11.51 -2.42
C ASP A 111 2.45 12.51 -1.27
N LEU A 112 1.88 13.70 -1.46
CA LEU A 112 1.94 14.81 -0.52
C LEU A 112 0.76 14.79 0.46
N LYS A 113 1.06 14.72 1.75
CA LYS A 113 0.05 14.72 2.82
C LYS A 113 0.29 15.84 3.82
N CYS A 114 -0.76 16.55 4.21
CA CYS A 114 -0.68 17.52 5.30
C CYS A 114 -1.15 16.90 6.63
N LEU A 115 -0.35 17.06 7.68
CA LEU A 115 -0.74 16.84 9.07
C LEU A 115 -0.50 18.10 9.89
N THR A 116 -1.40 18.43 10.81
CA THR A 116 -1.14 19.48 11.80
C THR A 116 -0.32 18.95 12.98
N LEU A 117 0.30 19.85 13.74
CA LEU A 117 0.96 19.50 15.01
C LEU A 117 0.03 18.76 15.99
N ASP A 118 -1.27 19.09 15.98
CA ASP A 118 -2.28 18.43 16.82
C ASP A 118 -2.66 17.05 16.27
N GLU A 119 -2.79 16.91 14.94
CA GLU A 119 -3.05 15.61 14.30
C GLU A 119 -1.89 14.63 14.54
N LEU A 120 -0.63 15.09 14.55
CA LEU A 120 0.53 14.25 14.86
C LEU A 120 0.39 13.54 16.21
N LYS A 121 -0.11 14.25 17.23
CA LYS A 121 -0.32 13.71 18.59
C LYS A 121 -1.44 12.67 18.65
N LYS A 122 -2.32 12.65 17.64
CA LYS A 122 -3.52 11.83 17.60
C LYS A 122 -3.40 10.59 16.72
N LEU A 123 -2.30 10.46 15.97
CA LEU A 123 -2.06 9.34 15.07
C LEU A 123 -2.15 7.99 15.79
N VAL A 124 -2.81 7.02 15.16
CA VAL A 124 -3.00 5.65 15.66
C VAL A 124 -1.78 4.75 15.32
N PRO A 125 -1.59 3.57 15.95
CA PRO A 125 -0.39 2.73 15.73
C PRO A 125 -0.41 1.98 14.40
N MET A 126 -0.37 2.69 13.28
CA MET A 126 -0.16 2.09 11.96
C MET A 126 1.34 1.94 11.67
N ILE A 127 1.71 0.94 10.86
CA ILE A 127 3.09 0.75 10.39
C ILE A 127 3.63 2.07 9.83
N ARG A 128 2.86 2.75 8.97
CA ARG A 128 3.26 4.03 8.37
C ARG A 128 3.62 5.11 9.38
N TYR A 129 2.94 5.17 10.53
CA TYR A 129 3.16 6.21 11.55
C TYR A 129 4.26 5.82 12.52
N TYR A 130 4.37 4.52 12.81
CA TYR A 130 5.54 3.96 13.49
C TYR A 130 6.82 4.22 12.69
N GLU A 131 6.82 3.97 11.38
CA GLU A 131 7.94 4.28 10.48
C GLU A 131 8.17 5.78 10.34
N LEU A 132 7.10 6.59 10.24
CA LEU A 132 7.20 8.05 10.19
C LEU A 132 7.91 8.62 11.43
N ARG A 133 7.70 8.03 12.61
CA ARG A 133 8.39 8.42 13.83
C ARG A 133 9.84 7.93 13.87
N ASN A 134 10.06 6.64 13.59
CA ASN A 134 11.29 5.95 13.96
C ASN A 134 12.32 5.81 12.82
N SER A 135 11.91 5.98 11.57
CA SER A 135 12.76 5.63 10.42
C SER A 135 12.47 6.49 9.19
N SER A 136 12.18 7.77 9.40
CA SER A 136 11.96 8.77 8.36
C SER A 136 13.10 9.78 8.34
N ASN A 137 13.11 10.66 7.34
CA ASN A 137 14.05 11.77 7.26
C ASN A 137 13.31 13.10 7.19
N ILE A 138 13.73 14.04 8.03
CA ILE A 138 13.34 15.44 7.92
C ILE A 138 14.30 16.09 6.94
N PHE A 139 13.76 16.64 5.85
CA PHE A 139 14.56 17.32 4.84
C PHE A 139 14.36 18.84 4.84
N TYR A 140 13.38 19.34 5.61
CA TYR A 140 13.15 20.76 5.82
C TYR A 140 12.50 21.01 7.19
N GLY A 141 12.91 22.07 7.89
CA GLY A 141 12.27 22.53 9.13
C GLY A 141 12.69 21.77 10.40
N GLU A 142 11.79 21.79 11.39
CA GLU A 142 12.04 21.36 12.77
C GLU A 142 11.80 19.85 12.98
N GLU A 143 12.40 19.30 14.05
CA GLU A 143 12.11 17.94 14.54
C GLU A 143 10.77 17.91 15.29
N VAL A 144 9.77 17.30 14.66
CA VAL A 144 8.38 17.21 15.17
C VAL A 144 7.89 15.77 15.34
N ARG A 145 8.71 14.76 14.99
CA ARG A 145 8.31 13.35 15.05
C ARG A 145 8.16 12.87 16.47
N ASN A 146 8.83 13.52 17.42
CA ASN A 146 8.68 13.30 18.85
C ASN A 146 7.22 13.51 19.33
N LEU A 147 6.40 14.28 18.61
CA LEU A 147 4.98 14.48 18.89
C LEU A 147 4.10 13.27 18.54
N ILE A 148 4.55 12.41 17.63
CA ILE A 148 3.83 11.17 17.29
C ILE A 148 3.85 10.26 18.52
N PRO A 149 2.75 9.60 18.92
CA PRO A 149 2.78 8.71 20.08
C PRO A 149 3.85 7.61 19.95
N ASP A 150 4.52 7.31 21.06
CA ASP A 150 5.63 6.36 21.12
C ASP A 150 5.13 4.92 21.19
N TYR A 151 4.69 4.41 20.04
CA TYR A 151 4.18 3.05 19.92
C TYR A 151 5.28 2.00 19.93
N LYS A 152 5.06 0.94 20.70
CA LYS A 152 5.87 -0.29 20.65
C LYS A 152 5.38 -1.17 19.49
N LEU A 153 6.20 -2.11 19.07
CA LEU A 153 5.83 -3.09 18.03
C LEU A 153 4.53 -3.83 18.36
N ASN A 154 4.31 -4.20 19.63
CA ASN A 154 3.10 -4.87 20.08
C ASN A 154 1.84 -3.99 20.06
N ASP A 155 1.98 -2.67 19.89
CA ASP A 155 0.84 -1.76 19.73
C ASP A 155 0.32 -1.73 18.29
N ILE A 156 1.15 -2.13 17.31
CA ILE A 156 0.78 -2.17 15.89
C ILE A 156 -0.23 -3.31 15.68
N PRO A 157 -1.47 -3.02 15.22
CA PRO A 157 -2.45 -4.07 14.97
C PRO A 157 -1.98 -5.02 13.87
N LEU A 158 -2.19 -6.32 14.07
CA LEU A 158 -1.94 -7.34 13.01
C LEU A 158 -2.70 -7.05 11.72
N GLY A 159 -3.82 -6.31 11.79
CA GLY A 159 -4.55 -5.81 10.62
C GLY A 159 -3.70 -4.96 9.66
N GLU A 160 -2.55 -4.44 10.09
CA GLU A 160 -1.60 -3.76 9.20
C GLU A 160 -0.87 -4.75 8.28
N GLY A 161 -0.53 -5.95 8.76
CA GLY A 161 0.06 -7.03 7.95
C GLY A 161 -0.91 -7.50 6.87
N PHE A 162 -2.17 -7.66 7.25
CA PHE A 162 -3.26 -7.92 6.32
C PHE A 162 -3.39 -6.84 5.24
N ARG A 163 -3.37 -5.55 5.63
CA ARG A 163 -3.53 -4.44 4.69
C ARG A 163 -2.39 -4.37 3.68
N VAL A 164 -1.13 -4.59 4.09
CA VAL A 164 -0.01 -4.60 3.14
C VAL A 164 -0.15 -5.74 2.13
N LEU A 165 -0.57 -6.93 2.57
CA LEU A 165 -0.78 -8.07 1.69
C LEU A 165 -1.88 -7.81 0.65
N LEU A 166 -3.02 -7.28 1.07
CA LEU A 166 -4.11 -6.98 0.14
C LEU A 166 -3.75 -5.90 -0.87
N ASN A 167 -3.00 -4.88 -0.46
CA ASN A 167 -2.51 -3.87 -1.38
C ASN A 167 -1.61 -4.49 -2.45
N ARG A 168 -0.77 -5.48 -2.11
CA ARG A 168 0.02 -6.21 -3.12
C ARG A 168 -0.85 -7.04 -4.06
N MET A 169 -1.87 -7.71 -3.52
CA MET A 169 -2.83 -8.47 -4.36
C MET A 169 -3.51 -7.56 -5.39
N THR A 170 -3.93 -6.35 -4.96
CA THR A 170 -4.45 -5.33 -5.86
C THR A 170 -3.44 -4.96 -6.94
N HIS A 171 -2.20 -4.66 -6.58
CA HIS A 171 -1.19 -4.25 -7.57
C HIS A 171 -0.87 -5.37 -8.58
N LEU A 172 -0.93 -6.64 -8.17
CA LEU A 172 -0.79 -7.77 -9.10
C LEU A 172 -1.94 -7.84 -10.12
N ILE A 173 -3.13 -7.32 -9.79
CA ILE A 173 -4.26 -7.21 -10.72
C ILE A 173 -4.11 -5.97 -11.61
N GLU A 174 -3.77 -4.82 -11.00
CA GLU A 174 -3.71 -3.52 -11.66
C GLU A 174 -2.69 -3.50 -12.81
N TYR A 175 -1.45 -3.90 -12.52
CA TYR A 175 -0.33 -3.75 -13.45
C TYR A 175 -0.17 -4.92 -14.44
N PHE A 176 -1.06 -5.90 -14.40
CA PHE A 176 -1.07 -7.01 -15.36
C PHE A 176 -2.12 -6.78 -16.44
N SER A 177 -1.81 -7.17 -17.69
CA SER A 177 -2.75 -7.13 -18.80
C SER A 177 -2.66 -8.40 -19.64
N THR A 178 -3.81 -9.01 -19.93
CA THR A 178 -3.90 -10.15 -20.86
C THR A 178 -3.71 -9.71 -22.31
N GLU A 179 -3.77 -8.41 -22.59
CA GLU A 179 -3.61 -7.82 -23.93
C GLU A 179 -2.17 -7.35 -24.19
N GLY A 180 -1.22 -7.63 -23.30
CA GLY A 180 0.18 -7.17 -23.43
C GLY A 180 0.40 -5.69 -23.10
N LYS A 181 -0.59 -5.01 -22.52
CA LYS A 181 -0.52 -3.61 -22.09
C LYS A 181 0.04 -3.47 -20.68
N TYR A 182 1.30 -3.83 -20.50
CA TYR A 182 2.01 -3.68 -19.22
C TYR A 182 3.46 -3.28 -19.46
N ASN A 183 4.07 -2.65 -18.46
CA ASN A 183 5.50 -2.36 -18.44
C ASN A 183 6.26 -3.42 -17.63
N ASP A 184 7.21 -4.09 -18.25
CA ASP A 184 8.01 -5.17 -17.66
C ASP A 184 8.68 -4.79 -16.33
N ALA A 185 9.27 -3.60 -16.27
CA ALA A 185 9.96 -3.13 -15.07
C ALA A 185 8.98 -2.87 -13.92
N VAL A 186 7.82 -2.31 -14.25
CA VAL A 186 6.76 -1.98 -13.28
C VAL A 186 6.11 -3.24 -12.73
N LEU A 187 5.75 -4.17 -13.62
CA LEU A 187 5.18 -5.45 -13.23
C LEU A 187 6.16 -6.25 -12.37
N SER A 188 7.44 -6.31 -12.78
CA SER A 188 8.51 -6.92 -11.99
C SER A 188 8.69 -6.27 -10.62
N PHE A 189 8.62 -4.94 -10.55
CA PHE A 189 8.74 -4.21 -9.29
C PHE A 189 7.61 -4.54 -8.32
N PHE A 190 6.37 -4.64 -8.80
CA PHE A 190 5.25 -5.02 -7.94
C PHE A 190 5.25 -6.49 -7.55
N CYS A 191 5.77 -7.37 -8.41
CA CYS A 191 6.03 -8.77 -8.05
C CYS A 191 7.09 -8.87 -6.93
N ALA A 192 8.22 -8.16 -7.08
CA ALA A 192 9.25 -8.07 -6.04
C ALA A 192 8.68 -7.52 -4.72
N LYS A 193 7.87 -6.46 -4.78
CA LYS A 193 7.19 -5.90 -3.59
C LYS A 193 6.25 -6.91 -2.93
N ALA A 194 5.62 -7.82 -3.67
CA ALA A 194 4.76 -8.86 -3.09
C ALA A 194 5.53 -9.78 -2.14
N TYR A 195 6.75 -10.20 -2.50
CA TYR A 195 7.62 -10.96 -1.60
C TYR A 195 8.10 -10.14 -0.40
N ILE A 196 8.49 -8.89 -0.61
CA ILE A 196 8.95 -7.99 0.47
C ILE A 196 7.82 -7.75 1.50
N ASP A 197 6.60 -7.55 1.04
CA ASP A 197 5.45 -7.35 1.92
C ASP A 197 4.93 -8.67 2.52
N SER A 198 5.22 -9.82 1.89
CA SER A 198 5.04 -11.15 2.51
C SER A 198 5.90 -11.28 3.76
N CYS A 199 7.20 -10.99 3.63
CA CYS A 199 8.13 -10.93 4.76
C CYS A 199 7.65 -9.95 5.84
N THR A 200 7.16 -8.78 5.44
CA THR A 200 6.61 -7.77 6.36
C THR A 200 5.46 -8.30 7.20
N ALA A 201 4.47 -8.93 6.55
CA ALA A 201 3.29 -9.44 7.22
C ALA A 201 3.63 -10.62 8.14
N LEU A 202 4.48 -11.54 7.69
CA LEU A 202 4.92 -12.69 8.48
C LEU A 202 5.70 -12.25 9.73
N LEU A 203 6.65 -11.32 9.60
CA LEU A 203 7.38 -10.80 10.76
C LEU A 203 6.49 -10.01 11.74
N LEU A 204 5.41 -9.39 11.26
CA LEU A 204 4.41 -8.80 12.17
C LEU A 204 3.66 -9.87 12.97
N LEU A 205 3.28 -11.00 12.35
CA LEU A 205 2.63 -12.11 13.07
C LEU A 205 3.51 -12.59 14.24
N ASN A 206 4.81 -12.73 14.01
CA ASN A 206 5.76 -13.19 15.03
C ASN A 206 6.43 -12.07 15.83
N LYS A 207 5.94 -10.83 15.73
CA LYS A 207 6.43 -9.68 16.51
C LYS A 207 7.93 -9.36 16.32
N LYS A 208 8.49 -9.74 15.18
CA LYS A 208 9.90 -9.52 14.77
C LYS A 208 10.04 -8.43 13.69
N TYR A 209 8.99 -7.65 13.45
CA TYR A 209 9.00 -6.60 12.43
C TYR A 209 10.05 -5.51 12.70
N SER A 210 10.69 -5.05 11.63
CA SER A 210 11.60 -3.91 11.61
C SER A 210 11.20 -2.91 10.50
N PRO A 211 11.39 -1.60 10.69
CA PRO A 211 11.15 -0.61 9.64
C PRO A 211 11.96 -0.86 8.36
N PHE A 212 13.22 -1.26 8.51
CA PHE A 212 14.15 -1.40 7.39
C PHE A 212 13.92 -2.71 6.63
N TYR A 213 13.80 -2.62 5.31
CA TYR A 213 13.64 -3.77 4.40
C TYR A 213 14.79 -4.75 4.54
N LYS A 214 16.03 -4.26 4.57
CA LYS A 214 17.22 -5.12 4.69
C LYS A 214 17.19 -5.93 5.99
N LYS A 215 16.92 -5.27 7.11
CA LYS A 215 16.84 -5.93 8.42
C LYS A 215 15.69 -6.94 8.51
N ARG A 216 14.52 -6.62 7.92
CA ARG A 216 13.42 -7.60 7.82
C ARG A 216 13.82 -8.83 7.02
N MET A 217 14.48 -8.62 5.88
CA MET A 217 14.95 -9.71 5.03
C MET A 217 15.93 -10.62 5.78
N GLU A 218 16.90 -10.04 6.50
CA GLU A 218 17.88 -10.78 7.31
C GLU A 218 17.20 -11.59 8.41
N GLU A 219 16.33 -10.95 9.21
CA GLU A 219 15.57 -11.61 10.28
C GLU A 219 14.70 -12.75 9.74
N PHE A 220 14.00 -12.52 8.62
CA PHE A 220 13.15 -13.52 8.01
C PHE A 220 13.96 -14.70 7.46
N TYR A 221 15.14 -14.43 6.89
CA TYR A 221 16.03 -15.47 6.39
C TYR A 221 16.46 -16.43 7.49
N GLU A 222 16.75 -15.91 8.69
CA GLU A 222 17.17 -16.69 9.84
C GLU A 222 16.01 -17.45 10.49
N CYS A 223 14.82 -16.83 10.58
CA CYS A 223 13.73 -17.41 11.36
C CYS A 223 12.74 -18.26 10.56
N TYR A 224 12.66 -18.11 9.23
CA TYR A 224 11.50 -18.59 8.45
C TYR A 224 11.12 -20.06 8.66
N GLU A 225 12.09 -20.97 8.60
CA GLU A 225 11.84 -22.42 8.77
C GLU A 225 11.26 -22.76 10.15
N ASN A 226 11.82 -22.15 11.20
CA ASN A 226 11.45 -22.42 12.59
C ASN A 226 10.14 -21.74 12.99
N ASP A 227 9.97 -20.50 12.53
CA ASP A 227 8.86 -19.63 12.89
C ASP A 227 7.58 -19.93 12.10
N PHE A 228 7.70 -20.51 10.91
CA PHE A 228 6.57 -20.77 9.99
C PHE A 228 6.68 -22.16 9.32
N PRO A 229 6.80 -23.26 10.10
CA PRO A 229 7.12 -24.58 9.56
C PRO A 229 6.09 -25.11 8.54
N ASP A 230 4.80 -24.82 8.73
CA ASP A 230 3.76 -25.28 7.81
C ASP A 230 3.74 -24.49 6.49
N LEU A 231 4.13 -23.21 6.52
CA LEU A 231 4.33 -22.44 5.30
C LEU A 231 5.63 -22.86 4.60
N TYR A 232 6.70 -23.13 5.36
CA TYR A 232 7.98 -23.61 4.83
C TYR A 232 7.83 -24.91 4.05
N LYS A 233 7.03 -25.87 4.55
CA LYS A 233 6.71 -27.11 3.81
C LYS A 233 6.10 -26.85 2.43
N LYS A 234 5.34 -25.77 2.27
CA LYS A 234 4.69 -25.40 0.99
C LYS A 234 5.58 -24.55 0.10
N LEU A 235 6.37 -23.66 0.69
CA LEU A 235 7.23 -22.68 0.01
C LEU A 235 8.64 -22.67 0.62
N PRO A 236 9.43 -23.75 0.49
CA PRO A 236 10.71 -23.88 1.17
C PRO A 236 11.71 -22.79 0.78
N ASP A 237 11.58 -22.22 -0.42
CA ASP A 237 12.47 -21.19 -0.97
C ASP A 237 11.97 -19.74 -0.77
N LEU A 238 10.90 -19.51 -0.01
CA LEU A 238 10.33 -18.17 0.15
C LEU A 238 11.34 -17.16 0.71
N HIS A 239 12.13 -17.56 1.70
CA HIS A 239 13.17 -16.72 2.30
C HIS A 239 14.26 -16.31 1.30
N GLU A 240 14.67 -17.20 0.40
CA GLU A 240 15.61 -16.90 -0.69
C GLU A 240 15.01 -15.92 -1.71
N LYS A 241 13.73 -16.10 -2.08
CA LYS A 241 13.01 -15.16 -2.95
C LYS A 241 12.93 -13.78 -2.30
N VAL A 242 12.56 -13.68 -1.03
CA VAL A 242 12.54 -12.42 -0.27
C VAL A 242 13.90 -11.74 -0.29
N LYS A 243 14.98 -12.49 -0.05
CA LYS A 243 16.36 -12.00 -0.11
C LYS A 243 16.72 -11.46 -1.49
N LYS A 244 16.52 -12.26 -2.53
CA LYS A 244 16.77 -11.89 -3.93
C LYS A 244 16.07 -10.57 -4.28
N TYR A 245 14.76 -10.48 -4.05
CA TYR A 245 13.97 -9.34 -4.48
C TYR A 245 14.14 -8.10 -3.61
N THR A 246 14.47 -8.25 -2.32
CA THR A 246 14.85 -7.13 -1.47
C THR A 246 16.18 -6.52 -1.92
N LEU A 247 17.20 -7.35 -2.16
CA LEU A 247 18.51 -6.87 -2.63
C LEU A 247 18.40 -6.21 -4.01
N TRP A 248 17.63 -6.80 -4.93
CA TRP A 248 17.34 -6.18 -6.22
C TRP A 248 16.60 -4.84 -6.06
N LYS A 249 15.59 -4.74 -5.19
CA LYS A 249 14.88 -3.47 -4.95
C LYS A 249 15.84 -2.39 -4.42
N LEU A 250 16.72 -2.74 -3.48
CA LEU A 250 17.68 -1.81 -2.88
C LEU A 250 18.76 -1.37 -3.87
N ASN A 251 19.10 -2.24 -4.83
CA ASN A 251 19.98 -1.94 -5.94
C ASN A 251 19.22 -2.02 -7.27
N TYR A 252 18.23 -1.14 -7.44
CA TYR A 252 17.26 -1.19 -8.54
C TYR A 252 17.93 -1.02 -9.90
N ASN A 253 18.29 -2.15 -10.51
CA ASN A 253 18.99 -2.21 -11.78
C ASN A 253 18.51 -3.41 -12.61
N GLY A 254 18.13 -3.14 -13.87
CA GLY A 254 17.59 -4.14 -14.78
C GLY A 254 16.33 -4.83 -14.27
N LEU A 255 15.92 -5.88 -14.99
CA LEU A 255 14.83 -6.76 -14.56
C LEU A 255 15.37 -7.85 -13.62
N PRO A 256 14.63 -8.22 -12.56
CA PRO A 256 15.06 -9.28 -11.64
C PRO A 256 14.88 -10.67 -12.25
N GLU A 257 13.99 -10.80 -13.24
CA GLU A 257 13.74 -12.00 -14.02
C GLU A 257 13.63 -11.64 -15.50
N LYS A 258 14.04 -12.56 -16.38
CA LYS A 258 13.95 -12.36 -17.83
C LYS A 258 12.52 -12.49 -18.36
N ASP A 259 11.76 -13.43 -17.82
CA ASP A 259 10.38 -13.70 -18.22
C ASP A 259 9.43 -13.13 -17.16
N VAL A 260 8.93 -11.93 -17.43
CA VAL A 260 8.08 -11.18 -16.49
C VAL A 260 6.71 -11.83 -16.30
N ILE A 261 6.17 -12.47 -17.35
CA ILE A 261 4.89 -13.19 -17.26
C ILE A 261 5.03 -14.40 -16.36
N LYS A 262 6.08 -15.20 -16.56
CA LYS A 262 6.38 -16.34 -15.67
C LYS A 262 6.64 -15.88 -14.25
N PHE A 263 7.34 -14.75 -14.09
CA PHE A 263 7.58 -14.17 -12.77
C PHE A 263 6.28 -13.76 -12.07
N TRP A 264 5.37 -13.08 -12.77
CA TRP A 264 4.05 -12.72 -12.24
C TRP A 264 3.22 -13.97 -11.88
N MET A 265 3.22 -14.99 -12.75
CA MET A 265 2.55 -16.27 -12.52
C MET A 265 3.07 -17.01 -11.28
N GLN A 266 4.39 -17.04 -11.09
CA GLN A 266 4.96 -17.62 -9.88
C GLN A 266 4.61 -16.80 -8.65
N THR A 267 4.74 -15.48 -8.76
CA THR A 267 4.46 -14.55 -7.65
C THR A 267 3.04 -14.68 -7.16
N ARG A 268 2.03 -14.73 -8.04
CA ARG A 268 0.64 -14.89 -7.59
C ARG A 268 0.43 -16.20 -6.81
N LYS A 269 1.04 -17.31 -7.23
CA LYS A 269 0.90 -18.63 -6.59
C LYS A 269 1.52 -18.62 -5.19
N ASP A 270 2.77 -18.20 -5.10
CA ASP A 270 3.49 -18.12 -3.82
C ASP A 270 2.78 -17.15 -2.87
N PHE A 271 2.37 -16.00 -3.39
CA PHE A 271 1.68 -14.97 -2.63
C PHE A 271 0.33 -15.44 -2.10
N LEU A 272 -0.43 -16.26 -2.85
CA LEU A 272 -1.67 -16.85 -2.36
C LEU A 272 -1.44 -17.74 -1.13
N GLU A 273 -0.42 -18.61 -1.13
CA GLU A 273 -0.13 -19.45 0.03
C GLU A 273 0.27 -18.62 1.25
N VAL A 274 1.06 -17.56 1.06
CA VAL A 274 1.37 -16.60 2.15
C VAL A 274 0.10 -15.95 2.70
N VAL A 275 -0.78 -15.45 1.81
CA VAL A 275 -2.00 -14.75 2.24
C VAL A 275 -2.96 -15.69 2.94
N LYS A 276 -3.15 -16.93 2.45
CA LYS A 276 -3.96 -17.95 3.14
C LYS A 276 -3.38 -18.29 4.51
N TYR A 277 -2.06 -18.48 4.61
CA TYR A 277 -1.39 -18.73 5.88
C TYR A 277 -1.61 -17.57 6.86
N PHE A 278 -1.29 -16.35 6.44
CA PHE A 278 -1.47 -15.15 7.26
C PHE A 278 -2.92 -15.00 7.73
N MET A 279 -3.88 -15.17 6.82
CA MET A 279 -5.30 -15.06 7.15
C MET A 279 -5.78 -16.16 8.07
N SER A 280 -5.19 -17.36 7.97
CA SER A 280 -5.52 -18.45 8.88
C SER A 280 -5.12 -18.13 10.30
N GLU A 281 -3.89 -17.65 10.49
CA GLU A 281 -3.37 -17.19 11.78
C GLU A 281 -4.15 -15.97 12.31
N PHE A 282 -4.40 -14.98 11.44
CA PHE A 282 -5.05 -13.73 11.83
C PHE A 282 -6.52 -13.94 12.27
N THR A 283 -7.23 -14.87 11.63
CA THR A 283 -8.64 -15.14 11.92
C THR A 283 -8.86 -16.35 12.82
N ASN A 284 -7.82 -17.11 13.13
CA ASN A 284 -7.87 -18.40 13.81
C ASN A 284 -8.86 -19.37 13.12
N LYS A 285 -8.79 -19.45 11.79
CA LYS A 285 -9.63 -20.30 10.94
C LYS A 285 -8.82 -20.83 9.78
N GLU A 286 -8.94 -22.11 9.47
CA GLU A 286 -8.25 -22.68 8.32
C GLU A 286 -8.79 -22.10 7.00
N ILE A 287 -7.90 -21.53 6.18
CA ILE A 287 -8.21 -21.01 4.84
C ILE A 287 -7.65 -21.97 3.79
N LYS A 288 -8.51 -22.79 3.18
CA LYS A 288 -8.07 -23.85 2.25
C LYS A 288 -7.99 -23.37 0.82
N ASN A 289 -9.02 -22.62 0.40
CA ASN A 289 -9.22 -22.22 -0.99
C ASN A 289 -9.46 -20.71 -1.14
N ILE A 290 -9.59 -20.25 -2.40
CA ILE A 290 -9.80 -18.84 -2.76
C ILE A 290 -11.14 -18.30 -2.22
N GLY A 291 -12.18 -19.13 -2.21
CA GLY A 291 -13.49 -18.78 -1.65
C GLY A 291 -13.42 -18.52 -0.15
N ASP A 292 -12.78 -19.42 0.60
CA ASP A 292 -12.55 -19.24 2.04
C ASP A 292 -11.80 -17.93 2.33
N LEU A 293 -10.79 -17.63 1.51
CA LEU A 293 -9.98 -16.41 1.65
C LEU A 293 -10.83 -15.15 1.39
N SER A 294 -11.58 -15.13 0.29
CA SER A 294 -12.51 -14.06 -0.07
C SER A 294 -13.54 -13.81 1.03
N ASP A 295 -14.17 -14.88 1.53
CA ASP A 295 -15.15 -14.78 2.61
C ASP A 295 -14.53 -14.33 3.93
N ALA A 296 -13.33 -14.81 4.27
CA ALA A 296 -12.61 -14.33 5.45
C ALA A 296 -12.40 -12.81 5.37
N ILE A 297 -11.89 -12.30 4.25
CA ILE A 297 -11.67 -10.86 3.99
C ILE A 297 -12.96 -10.06 4.17
N ILE A 298 -14.05 -10.48 3.52
CA ILE A 298 -15.34 -9.77 3.55
C ILE A 298 -15.91 -9.68 4.98
N ASN A 299 -15.57 -10.65 5.83
CA ASN A 299 -16.12 -10.78 7.18
C ASN A 299 -15.25 -10.16 8.29
N LEU A 300 -14.07 -9.61 7.98
CA LEU A 300 -13.10 -9.06 8.95
C LEU A 300 -13.53 -7.85 9.77
N GLY A 301 -14.71 -7.27 9.52
CA GLY A 301 -15.03 -5.90 9.96
C GLY A 301 -14.73 -5.60 11.43
N LYS A 302 -15.04 -6.50 12.37
CA LYS A 302 -14.78 -6.23 13.80
C LYS A 302 -13.29 -6.35 14.12
N GLU A 303 -12.66 -7.42 13.68
CA GLU A 303 -11.27 -7.78 13.91
C GLU A 303 -10.34 -6.71 13.33
N HIS A 304 -10.72 -6.15 12.18
CA HIS A 304 -9.99 -5.09 11.50
C HIS A 304 -10.17 -3.72 12.18
N TYR A 305 -11.40 -3.24 12.41
CA TYR A 305 -11.59 -1.85 12.86
C TYR A 305 -11.47 -1.62 14.37
N LEU A 306 -11.68 -2.65 15.20
CA LEU A 306 -11.71 -2.49 16.66
C LEU A 306 -10.38 -1.98 17.25
N PRO A 307 -9.19 -2.48 16.86
CA PRO A 307 -7.93 -1.96 17.36
C PRO A 307 -7.77 -0.45 17.08
N TYR A 308 -8.02 -0.02 15.84
CA TYR A 308 -7.92 1.39 15.46
C TYR A 308 -8.94 2.26 16.21
N SER A 309 -10.17 1.76 16.40
CA SER A 309 -11.20 2.48 17.14
C SER A 309 -10.80 2.75 18.59
N ARG A 310 -10.13 1.79 19.25
CA ARG A 310 -9.61 1.98 20.62
C ARG A 310 -8.56 3.07 20.67
N HIS A 311 -7.58 3.03 19.76
CA HIS A 311 -6.52 4.03 19.74
C HIS A 311 -7.03 5.40 19.33
N PHE A 312 -7.96 5.48 18.38
CA PHE A 312 -8.60 6.73 18.00
C PHE A 312 -9.33 7.38 19.19
N LEU A 313 -10.14 6.61 19.92
CA LEU A 313 -10.85 7.13 21.10
C LEU A 313 -9.90 7.57 22.21
N LYS A 314 -8.85 6.79 22.45
CA LYS A 314 -7.81 7.11 23.44
C LYS A 314 -7.06 8.39 23.06
N ASN A 315 -6.56 8.47 21.83
CA ASN A 315 -5.70 9.57 21.42
C ASN A 315 -6.48 10.88 21.20
N SER A 316 -7.67 10.80 20.61
CA SER A 316 -8.46 11.98 20.23
C SER A 316 -9.29 12.54 21.38
N PHE A 317 -9.76 11.67 22.30
CA PHE A 317 -10.73 12.04 23.33
C PHE A 317 -10.34 11.58 24.75
N ASN A 318 -9.18 10.94 24.92
CA ASN A 318 -8.77 10.33 26.19
C ASN A 318 -9.79 9.31 26.74
N ILE A 319 -10.51 8.60 25.84
CA ILE A 319 -11.53 7.62 26.18
C ILE A 319 -10.95 6.21 26.09
N ASN A 320 -10.96 5.47 27.21
CA ASN A 320 -10.57 4.05 27.27
C ASN A 320 -11.79 3.15 27.55
N SER A 321 -12.77 3.16 26.64
CA SER A 321 -14.00 2.34 26.77
C SER A 321 -14.10 1.30 25.67
N ARG A 322 -14.15 0.01 26.07
CA ARG A 322 -14.33 -1.11 25.14
C ARG A 322 -15.69 -1.06 24.43
N ALA A 323 -16.74 -0.62 25.14
CA ALA A 323 -18.08 -0.49 24.58
C ALA A 323 -18.14 0.61 23.50
N LEU A 324 -17.57 1.79 23.79
CA LEU A 324 -17.50 2.87 22.81
C LEU A 324 -16.62 2.49 21.62
N ALA A 325 -15.47 1.84 21.84
CA ALA A 325 -14.64 1.36 20.74
C ALA A 325 -15.36 0.34 19.84
N PHE A 326 -16.20 -0.53 20.43
CA PHE A 326 -17.03 -1.44 19.67
C PHE A 326 -18.07 -0.69 18.83
N ILE A 327 -18.77 0.30 19.42
CA ILE A 327 -19.73 1.14 18.69
C ILE A 327 -19.03 1.88 17.55
N THR A 328 -17.91 2.55 17.81
CA THR A 328 -17.09 3.25 16.80
C THR A 328 -16.69 2.31 15.67
N SER A 329 -16.27 1.08 15.98
CA SER A 329 -15.89 0.08 14.96
C SER A 329 -17.04 -0.30 14.02
N LYS A 330 -18.30 -0.20 14.48
CA LYS A 330 -19.49 -0.44 13.66
C LYS A 330 -19.90 0.77 12.81
N LEU A 331 -19.52 1.98 13.22
CA LEU A 331 -19.79 3.22 12.49
C LEU A 331 -18.82 3.45 11.33
N ILE A 332 -17.57 2.97 11.42
CA ILE A 332 -16.55 3.12 10.37
C ILE A 332 -17.05 2.61 8.99
N PRO A 333 -17.60 1.39 8.86
CA PRO A 333 -18.20 0.92 7.60
C PRO A 333 -19.23 1.86 6.99
N PHE A 334 -20.08 2.47 7.83
CA PHE A 334 -21.11 3.39 7.36
C PHE A 334 -20.48 4.67 6.80
N ARG A 335 -19.50 5.23 7.49
CA ARG A 335 -18.74 6.40 7.03
C ARG A 335 -18.04 6.13 5.69
N PHE A 336 -17.41 4.95 5.55
CA PHE A 336 -16.76 4.55 4.30
C PHE A 336 -17.74 4.39 3.14
N LYS A 337 -18.93 3.83 3.37
CA LYS A 337 -19.99 3.79 2.35
C LYS A 337 -20.38 5.18 1.86
N GLN A 338 -20.56 6.14 2.77
CA GLN A 338 -20.91 7.52 2.42
C GLN A 338 -19.80 8.21 1.60
N LEU A 339 -18.55 8.12 2.07
CA LEU A 339 -17.40 8.70 1.38
C LEU A 339 -17.22 8.12 -0.02
N TYR A 340 -17.28 6.79 -0.12
CA TYR A 340 -17.12 6.11 -1.40
C TYR A 340 -18.26 6.44 -2.36
N PHE A 341 -19.51 6.50 -1.89
CA PHE A 341 -20.65 6.92 -2.71
C PHE A 341 -20.49 8.36 -3.21
N SER A 342 -20.02 9.29 -2.37
CA SER A 342 -19.73 10.66 -2.78
C SER A 342 -18.67 10.71 -3.89
N ARG A 343 -17.61 9.90 -3.79
CA ARG A 343 -16.59 9.81 -4.84
C ARG A 343 -17.11 9.19 -6.14
N LEU A 344 -17.93 8.16 -6.04
CA LEU A 344 -18.62 7.60 -7.21
C LEU A 344 -19.48 8.66 -7.92
N LEU A 345 -20.21 9.49 -7.16
CA LEU A 345 -20.98 10.60 -7.74
C LEU A 345 -20.10 11.64 -8.44
N LYS A 346 -18.93 11.99 -7.87
CA LYS A 346 -17.96 12.89 -8.52
C LYS A 346 -17.47 12.34 -9.86
N GLU A 347 -17.31 11.02 -9.94
CA GLU A 347 -16.97 10.29 -11.18
C GLU A 347 -18.17 9.97 -12.07
N LYS A 348 -19.33 10.61 -11.83
CA LYS A 348 -20.59 10.41 -12.58
C LYS A 348 -21.09 8.95 -12.59
N LYS A 349 -20.75 8.17 -11.57
CA LYS A 349 -21.16 6.77 -11.37
C LYS A 349 -22.23 6.68 -10.28
N ILE A 350 -23.51 6.68 -10.67
CA ILE A 350 -24.62 6.54 -9.72
C ILE A 350 -24.79 5.07 -9.33
N TYR A 351 -24.46 4.70 -8.08
CA TYR A 351 -24.54 3.32 -7.62
C TYR A 351 -25.07 3.18 -6.17
N PRO A 352 -26.38 3.42 -5.92
CA PRO A 352 -26.95 3.46 -4.56
C PRO A 352 -26.87 2.12 -3.82
N ARG A 353 -26.65 1.00 -4.54
CA ARG A 353 -26.48 -0.33 -3.97
C ARG A 353 -25.38 -0.39 -2.90
N ILE A 354 -24.36 0.46 -2.99
CA ILE A 354 -23.33 0.52 -1.97
C ILE A 354 -23.89 0.88 -0.58
N LEU A 355 -24.86 1.79 -0.49
CA LEU A 355 -25.38 2.29 0.79
C LEU A 355 -26.14 1.21 1.56
N ILE A 356 -26.84 0.33 0.83
CA ILE A 356 -27.60 -0.80 1.38
C ILE A 356 -26.71 -2.03 1.66
N ASN A 357 -25.45 -2.04 1.22
CA ASN A 357 -24.55 -3.15 1.50
C ASN A 357 -24.25 -3.22 3.01
N LYS A 358 -24.31 -4.43 3.57
CA LYS A 358 -23.99 -4.70 4.97
C LYS A 358 -22.50 -4.54 5.27
N ARG A 359 -21.64 -4.70 4.25
CA ARG A 359 -20.20 -4.65 4.35
C ARG A 359 -19.67 -3.32 3.82
N SER A 360 -18.53 -2.91 4.38
CA SER A 360 -17.81 -1.71 3.96
C SER A 360 -17.19 -1.92 2.56
N PRO A 361 -17.06 -0.87 1.72
CA PRO A 361 -16.51 -1.00 0.37
C PRO A 361 -15.11 -1.59 0.32
N ASP A 362 -14.24 -1.27 1.28
CA ASP A 362 -12.87 -1.78 1.37
C ASP A 362 -12.82 -3.31 1.41
N VAL A 363 -13.50 -3.92 2.38
CA VAL A 363 -13.47 -5.39 2.55
C VAL A 363 -14.16 -6.11 1.39
N VAL A 364 -15.09 -5.44 0.68
CA VAL A 364 -15.73 -6.02 -0.51
C VAL A 364 -14.82 -5.94 -1.73
N ILE A 365 -14.16 -4.79 -1.95
CA ILE A 365 -13.17 -4.63 -3.02
C ILE A 365 -12.06 -5.65 -2.78
N PHE A 366 -11.42 -5.64 -1.61
CA PHE A 366 -10.37 -6.60 -1.29
C PHE A 366 -10.84 -8.06 -1.32
N GLY A 367 -12.09 -8.35 -0.93
CA GLY A 367 -12.67 -9.68 -1.04
C GLY A 367 -12.85 -10.14 -2.50
N ALA A 368 -13.02 -9.23 -3.46
CA ALA A 368 -13.05 -9.58 -4.87
C ALA A 368 -11.67 -9.94 -5.42
N ALA A 369 -10.59 -9.42 -4.81
CA ALA A 369 -9.23 -9.52 -5.34
C ALA A 369 -8.73 -10.96 -5.53
N PRO A 370 -8.90 -11.91 -4.58
CA PRO A 370 -8.48 -13.29 -4.77
C PRO A 370 -9.11 -13.93 -6.01
N HIS A 371 -10.42 -13.77 -6.19
CA HIS A 371 -11.14 -14.30 -7.34
C HIS A 371 -10.74 -13.63 -8.65
N ILE A 372 -10.46 -12.33 -8.65
CA ILE A 372 -10.03 -11.63 -9.87
C ILE A 372 -8.60 -12.05 -10.23
N LEU A 373 -7.66 -12.05 -9.29
CA LEU A 373 -6.27 -12.45 -9.54
C LEU A 373 -6.16 -13.88 -10.07
N PHE A 374 -7.00 -14.78 -9.56
CA PHE A 374 -7.09 -16.17 -10.00
C PHE A 374 -8.21 -16.44 -11.01
N GLY A 375 -8.77 -15.38 -11.61
CA GLY A 375 -9.67 -15.49 -12.76
C GLY A 375 -8.96 -15.87 -14.06
N LEU A 376 -7.63 -16.06 -14.02
CA LEU A 376 -6.81 -16.52 -15.14
C LEU A 376 -6.10 -17.83 -14.77
N ASN A 377 -6.18 -18.81 -15.67
CA ASN A 377 -5.39 -20.04 -15.61
C ASN A 377 -3.91 -19.77 -15.92
N GLU A 378 -3.07 -20.79 -15.80
CA GLU A 378 -1.63 -20.67 -16.08
C GLU A 378 -1.32 -20.37 -17.55
N ASP A 379 -2.19 -20.79 -18.45
CA ASP A 379 -2.15 -20.51 -19.90
C ASP A 379 -2.82 -19.18 -20.27
N LEU A 380 -3.15 -18.34 -19.29
CA LEU A 380 -3.86 -17.06 -19.45
C LEU A 380 -5.31 -17.19 -19.96
N THR A 381 -5.86 -18.40 -20.03
CA THR A 381 -7.29 -18.58 -20.32
C THR A 381 -8.15 -18.22 -19.11
N LEU A 382 -9.42 -17.89 -19.36
CA LEU A 382 -10.33 -17.44 -18.32
C LEU A 382 -10.79 -18.62 -17.43
N ASP A 383 -10.52 -18.55 -16.12
CA ASP A 383 -11.22 -19.35 -15.12
C ASP A 383 -12.61 -18.72 -14.91
N LYS A 384 -13.63 -19.35 -15.49
CA LYS A 384 -15.01 -18.83 -15.47
C LYS A 384 -15.58 -18.74 -14.06
N GLU A 385 -15.25 -19.66 -13.16
CA GLU A 385 -15.79 -19.67 -11.81
C GLU A 385 -15.24 -18.49 -11.01
N ASN A 386 -13.90 -18.37 -10.97
CA ASN A 386 -13.24 -17.28 -10.28
C ASN A 386 -13.60 -15.92 -10.89
N PHE A 387 -13.64 -15.82 -12.22
CA PHE A 387 -14.10 -14.61 -12.90
C PHE A 387 -15.51 -14.18 -12.45
N MET A 388 -16.47 -15.10 -12.46
CA MET A 388 -17.86 -14.79 -12.08
C MET A 388 -17.99 -14.44 -10.60
N ASN A 389 -17.23 -15.09 -9.72
CA ASN A 389 -17.19 -14.79 -8.29
C ASN A 389 -16.58 -13.40 -8.01
N GLY A 390 -15.49 -13.06 -8.69
CA GLY A 390 -14.87 -11.73 -8.63
C GLY A 390 -15.83 -10.65 -9.10
N LEU A 391 -16.45 -10.84 -10.27
CA LEU A 391 -17.45 -9.94 -10.85
C LEU A 391 -18.65 -9.75 -9.91
N LYS A 392 -19.23 -10.84 -9.40
CA LYS A 392 -20.37 -10.79 -8.48
C LYS A 392 -20.04 -10.05 -7.19
N THR A 393 -18.83 -10.22 -6.68
CA THR A 393 -18.38 -9.57 -5.43
C THR A 393 -18.14 -8.08 -5.65
N LEU A 394 -17.41 -7.69 -6.69
CA LEU A 394 -17.16 -6.28 -7.02
C LEU A 394 -18.47 -5.52 -7.33
N ARG A 395 -19.43 -6.15 -8.03
CA ARG A 395 -20.78 -5.62 -8.28
C ARG A 395 -21.59 -5.30 -7.02
N LYS A 396 -21.13 -5.66 -5.82
CA LYS A 396 -21.82 -5.24 -4.60
C LYS A 396 -21.54 -3.78 -4.25
N VAL A 397 -20.45 -3.19 -4.78
CA VAL A 397 -19.97 -1.85 -4.41
C VAL A 397 -19.57 -0.98 -5.61
N TYR A 398 -19.38 -1.56 -6.80
CA TYR A 398 -18.97 -0.82 -7.99
C TYR A 398 -19.78 -1.23 -9.24
N PRO A 399 -20.17 -0.30 -10.14
CA PRO A 399 -21.02 -0.58 -11.31
C PRO A 399 -20.25 -1.25 -12.46
N THR A 400 -19.75 -2.47 -12.28
CA THR A 400 -19.04 -3.21 -13.34
C THR A 400 -19.96 -4.03 -14.24
N LYS A 401 -19.69 -4.01 -15.54
CA LYS A 401 -20.33 -4.84 -16.58
C LYS A 401 -19.32 -5.70 -17.34
N ALA A 402 -18.13 -5.88 -16.79
CA ALA A 402 -17.04 -6.59 -17.44
C ALA A 402 -17.45 -7.98 -17.96
N LYS A 403 -16.99 -8.28 -19.17
CA LYS A 403 -17.15 -9.54 -19.90
C LYS A 403 -15.83 -10.28 -20.07
N THR A 404 -14.71 -9.57 -20.01
CA THR A 404 -13.36 -10.12 -20.06
C THR A 404 -12.63 -9.87 -18.74
N TRP A 405 -11.56 -10.64 -18.49
CA TRP A 405 -10.69 -10.40 -17.34
C TRP A 405 -10.06 -9.00 -17.38
N GLU A 406 -9.67 -8.54 -18.57
CA GLU A 406 -9.09 -7.21 -18.77
C GLU A 406 -10.05 -6.10 -18.33
N GLU A 407 -11.32 -6.16 -18.75
CA GLU A 407 -12.35 -5.21 -18.32
C GLU A 407 -12.58 -5.28 -16.80
N LEU A 408 -12.59 -6.48 -16.23
CA LEU A 408 -12.86 -6.68 -14.80
C LEU A 408 -11.70 -6.16 -13.93
N SER A 409 -10.46 -6.42 -14.34
CA SER A 409 -9.27 -5.91 -13.66
C SER A 409 -9.19 -4.38 -13.71
N GLN A 410 -9.58 -3.76 -14.83
CA GLN A 410 -9.65 -2.30 -14.94
C GLN A 410 -10.76 -1.71 -14.08
N ASP A 411 -11.96 -2.32 -14.08
CA ASP A 411 -13.06 -1.91 -13.20
C ASP A 411 -12.67 -2.04 -11.72
N TYR A 412 -11.95 -3.11 -11.37
CA TYR A 412 -11.40 -3.32 -10.05
C TYR A 412 -10.38 -2.24 -9.66
N ALA A 413 -9.41 -1.94 -10.52
CA ALA A 413 -8.41 -0.89 -10.30
C ALA A 413 -9.08 0.47 -10.05
N ASN A 414 -10.05 0.84 -10.89
CA ASN A 414 -10.84 2.06 -10.72
C ASN A 414 -11.63 2.06 -9.40
N ALA A 415 -12.23 0.93 -9.03
CA ALA A 415 -12.94 0.80 -7.77
C ALA A 415 -11.99 0.97 -6.58
N TYR A 416 -10.80 0.39 -6.64
CA TYR A 416 -9.77 0.46 -5.61
C TYR A 416 -9.20 1.88 -5.48
N ILE A 417 -8.85 2.58 -6.57
CA ILE A 417 -8.35 3.97 -6.52
C ILE A 417 -9.33 4.90 -5.78
N LEU A 418 -10.62 4.79 -6.09
CA LEU A 418 -11.66 5.58 -5.42
C LEU A 418 -11.75 5.27 -3.92
N PHE A 419 -11.39 4.05 -3.52
CA PHE A 419 -11.35 3.62 -2.13
C PHE A 419 -10.04 4.05 -1.43
N TYR A 420 -8.89 3.78 -2.05
CA TYR A 420 -7.54 3.85 -1.47
C TYR A 420 -7.23 5.20 -0.82
N LEU A 421 -7.74 6.29 -1.40
CA LEU A 421 -7.52 7.64 -0.87
C LEU A 421 -8.41 7.97 0.35
N MET A 422 -9.22 7.04 0.86
CA MET A 422 -10.05 7.27 2.06
C MET A 422 -9.26 6.97 3.34
N LYS A 423 -9.50 7.77 4.38
CA LYS A 423 -8.87 7.63 5.69
C LYS A 423 -9.93 7.31 6.74
N ILE A 424 -9.59 6.46 7.72
CA ILE A 424 -10.44 6.18 8.89
C ILE A 424 -10.56 7.45 9.76
N VAL A 425 -9.50 8.27 9.80
CA VAL A 425 -9.36 9.49 10.59
C VAL A 425 -8.84 10.61 9.71
#